data_AF-A0AAW0J386-F1
#
_entry.id   AF-A0AAW0J386-F1
#
_cell.length_a   1.000
_cell.length_b   1.000
_cell.length_c   1.000
_cell.angle_alpha   90.00
_cell.angle_beta   90.00
_cell.angle_gamma   90.00
#
_symmetry.space_group_name_H-M   'P 1'
#
loop_
_entity.id
_entity.type
_entity.pdbx_description
1 polymer ?
#
loop_
_entity_poly.entity_id
_entity_poly.type
_entity_poly.pdbx_seq_one_letter_code
_entity_poly.pdbx_strand_id
1 'polypeptide(L)'
;MAMTHILKPTISMSPYSHITHSTHSPSSPFKTHSNSHLFTTIIPSRIYSHQSPTPPTLSRRLFLPSVSGIWDAITGGNNAREAILAIRRGMLLFRQGDVLGSVAEFDKAIELDPRQKAYLWQRGLSLYYLDRFEEGAEQFRIDVAQNPNDTEESIWCFLCEAQLYGVIEARKRFLEVGIDPRPVMREAYNLFKIGGDPEKIVAAFSNGQGNEYFYASLYAGLYYESE
;
A
#
# COMPACT_ATOMS: atom_id res chain seq x y z
N MET A 1 24.99 4.10 -43.05
CA MET A 1 24.89 4.22 -41.58
C MET A 1 23.56 4.88 -41.29
N ALA A 2 22.50 4.10 -41.15
CA ALA A 2 21.14 4.61 -40.93
C ALA A 2 20.75 4.28 -39.49
N MET A 3 20.57 5.31 -38.67
CA MET A 3 20.05 5.18 -37.31
C MET A 3 18.53 5.04 -37.39
N THR A 4 18.00 3.88 -37.05
CA THR A 4 16.58 3.66 -36.83
C THR A 4 16.26 3.93 -35.36
N HIS A 5 15.71 5.11 -35.08
CA HIS A 5 15.07 5.41 -33.80
C HIS A 5 13.79 4.58 -33.69
N ILE A 6 13.76 3.65 -32.72
CA ILE A 6 12.56 2.91 -32.35
C ILE A 6 11.74 3.82 -31.42
N LEU A 7 10.64 4.36 -31.94
CA LEU A 7 9.67 5.13 -31.19
C LEU A 7 8.79 4.16 -30.38
N LYS A 8 8.85 4.22 -29.05
CA LYS A 8 7.87 3.55 -28.16
C LYS A 8 6.47 4.18 -28.40
N PRO A 9 5.39 3.39 -28.48
CA PRO A 9 4.04 3.94 -28.67
C PRO A 9 3.56 4.64 -27.39
N THR A 10 3.22 5.93 -27.52
CA THR A 10 2.56 6.73 -26.49
C THR A 10 1.07 6.33 -26.43
N ILE A 11 0.64 5.75 -25.31
CA ILE A 11 -0.79 5.53 -25.03
C ILE A 11 -1.40 6.88 -24.65
N SER A 12 -2.11 7.50 -25.59
CA SER A 12 -2.93 8.69 -25.35
C SER A 12 -4.33 8.26 -24.91
N MET A 13 -4.70 8.56 -23.67
CA MET A 13 -6.09 8.47 -23.20
C MET A 13 -6.62 9.90 -22.99
N SER A 14 -7.63 10.27 -23.78
CA SER A 14 -8.38 11.54 -23.65
C SER A 14 -9.61 11.38 -22.73
N PRO A 15 -10.16 12.47 -22.15
CA PRO A 15 -10.86 12.38 -20.86
C PRO A 15 -12.38 12.60 -20.88
N TYR A 16 -12.99 12.23 -19.75
CA TYR A 16 -14.29 12.63 -19.15
C TYR A 16 -15.64 12.10 -19.66
N SER A 17 -16.45 11.64 -18.69
CA SER A 17 -17.83 12.11 -18.51
C SER A 17 -18.21 12.17 -17.03
N HIS A 18 -18.61 13.36 -16.57
CA HIS A 18 -19.14 13.66 -15.23
C HIS A 18 -20.57 13.14 -15.05
N ILE A 19 -20.90 12.63 -13.85
CA ILE A 19 -22.28 12.57 -13.35
C ILE A 19 -22.30 13.13 -11.92
N THR A 20 -23.05 14.21 -11.74
CA THR A 20 -23.38 14.89 -10.49
C THR A 20 -24.63 14.29 -9.86
N HIS A 21 -24.67 14.10 -8.54
CA HIS A 21 -25.93 14.19 -7.78
C HIS A 21 -25.72 14.76 -6.37
N SER A 22 -26.61 15.68 -6.03
CA SER A 22 -26.65 16.56 -4.88
C SER A 22 -27.41 16.00 -3.68
N THR A 23 -26.86 16.29 -2.50
CA THR A 23 -27.46 16.59 -1.18
C THR A 23 -28.94 16.30 -0.91
N HIS A 24 -29.22 15.67 0.25
CA HIS A 24 -30.23 16.18 1.19
C HIS A 24 -29.95 15.72 2.64
N SER A 25 -30.02 16.68 3.56
CA SER A 25 -30.10 16.52 5.02
C SER A 25 -31.51 16.91 5.47
N PRO A 26 -31.97 16.47 6.65
CA PRO A 26 -32.68 17.43 7.49
C PRO A 26 -32.35 17.38 8.99
N SER A 27 -32.70 18.50 9.60
CA SER A 27 -32.40 19.09 10.90
C SER A 27 -33.39 18.77 12.05
N SER A 28 -32.84 18.60 13.27
CA SER A 28 -33.30 19.15 14.60
C SER A 28 -34.73 18.82 15.13
N PRO A 29 -35.14 19.14 16.39
CA PRO A 29 -34.50 19.95 17.44
C PRO A 29 -34.61 19.47 18.91
N PHE A 30 -33.92 20.22 19.78
CA PHE A 30 -33.92 20.25 21.25
C PHE A 30 -35.29 20.57 21.88
N LYS A 31 -35.53 20.08 23.11
CA LYS A 31 -36.34 20.75 24.14
C LYS A 31 -35.78 20.50 25.55
N THR A 32 -35.43 21.58 26.24
CA THR A 32 -35.19 21.67 27.69
C THR A 32 -36.48 22.14 28.38
N HIS A 33 -36.82 21.58 29.54
CA HIS A 33 -37.81 22.17 30.44
C HIS A 33 -37.22 22.43 31.83
N SER A 34 -37.18 23.72 32.15
CA SER A 34 -37.16 24.29 33.50
C SER A 34 -38.55 24.19 34.13
N ASN A 35 -38.64 23.94 35.44
CA ASN A 35 -39.35 24.84 36.37
C ASN A 35 -39.26 24.44 37.85
N SER A 36 -39.19 25.51 38.64
CA SER A 36 -39.14 25.68 40.10
C SER A 36 -40.48 25.44 40.82
N HIS A 37 -40.42 25.35 42.17
CA HIS A 37 -41.23 26.06 43.21
C HIS A 37 -41.21 25.24 44.52
N LEU A 38 -40.47 25.69 45.56
CA LEU A 38 -40.92 26.39 46.79
C LEU A 38 -41.95 25.65 47.66
N PHE A 39 -41.59 25.34 48.93
CA PHE A 39 -42.41 25.57 50.14
C PHE A 39 -41.57 25.47 51.45
N THR A 40 -41.80 26.45 52.34
CA THR A 40 -41.40 26.63 53.76
C THR A 40 -42.05 25.57 54.69
N THR A 41 -41.72 25.28 55.97
CA THR A 41 -41.31 26.08 57.15
C THR A 41 -40.95 25.15 58.34
N ILE A 42 -39.86 25.45 59.09
CA ILE A 42 -39.55 25.37 60.55
C ILE A 42 -40.00 24.18 61.44
N ILE A 43 -39.06 23.60 62.24
CA ILE A 43 -39.05 23.46 63.73
C ILE A 43 -37.66 22.95 64.21
N PRO A 44 -37.08 23.44 65.32
CA PRO A 44 -35.73 23.10 65.76
C PRO A 44 -35.71 21.98 66.82
N SER A 45 -34.68 21.12 66.77
CA SER A 45 -34.29 20.31 67.93
C SER A 45 -32.77 20.17 68.00
N ARG A 46 -32.28 20.49 69.20
CA ARG A 46 -30.89 20.60 69.60
C ARG A 46 -30.35 19.20 69.87
N ILE A 47 -29.34 18.75 69.13
CA ILE A 47 -28.56 17.55 69.47
C ILE A 47 -27.09 17.96 69.56
N TYR A 48 -26.50 17.76 70.74
CA TYR A 48 -25.06 17.77 70.92
C TYR A 48 -24.49 16.46 70.37
N SER A 49 -23.55 16.54 69.44
CA SER A 49 -22.64 15.44 69.14
C SER A 49 -21.24 15.99 68.86
N HIS A 50 -20.31 15.66 69.76
CA HIS A 50 -18.87 15.80 69.56
C HIS A 50 -18.44 14.97 68.35
N GLN A 51 -17.83 15.60 67.33
CA GLN A 51 -16.95 14.91 66.37
C GLN A 51 -15.75 15.80 66.02
N SER A 52 -14.59 15.16 66.03
CA SER A 52 -13.21 15.64 65.95
C SER A 52 -12.83 16.24 64.58
N PRO A 53 -11.74 17.03 64.49
CA PRO A 53 -11.29 17.61 63.22
C PRO A 53 -10.67 16.54 62.30
N THR A 54 -11.12 16.48 61.06
CA THR A 54 -10.54 15.68 59.98
C THR A 54 -9.37 16.43 59.32
N PRO A 55 -8.28 15.75 58.93
CA PRO A 55 -7.18 16.38 58.20
C PRO A 55 -7.57 16.60 56.72
N PRO A 56 -6.98 17.60 56.03
CA PRO A 56 -7.31 17.86 54.64
C PRO A 56 -6.76 16.74 53.75
N THR A 57 -7.64 16.11 52.98
CA THR A 57 -7.25 15.19 51.91
C THR A 57 -6.75 16.01 50.72
N LEU A 58 -5.44 16.01 50.50
CA LEU A 58 -4.87 16.42 49.22
C LEU A 58 -5.34 15.42 48.17
N SER A 59 -6.40 15.76 47.45
CA SER A 59 -6.78 15.07 46.21
C SER A 59 -5.65 15.29 45.19
N ARG A 60 -4.64 14.41 45.22
CA ARG A 60 -3.68 14.29 44.15
C ARG A 60 -4.45 13.77 42.94
N ARG A 61 -4.98 14.68 42.13
CA ARG A 61 -5.48 14.37 40.79
C ARG A 61 -4.32 13.72 40.05
N LEU A 62 -4.30 12.39 40.03
CA LEU A 62 -3.47 11.62 39.12
C LEU A 62 -3.96 12.00 37.73
N PHE A 63 -3.22 12.89 37.09
CA PHE A 63 -3.33 13.13 35.67
C PHE A 63 -2.83 11.84 35.01
N LEU A 64 -3.74 10.90 34.74
CA LEU A 64 -3.47 9.76 33.88
C LEU A 64 -3.52 10.32 32.46
N PRO A 65 -2.38 10.60 31.79
CA PRO A 65 -2.41 10.94 30.38
C PRO A 65 -3.14 9.79 29.68
N SER A 66 -4.06 10.11 28.77
CA SER A 66 -4.79 9.07 28.04
C SER A 66 -3.76 8.12 27.42
N VAL A 67 -3.87 6.83 27.71
CA VAL A 67 -2.94 5.79 27.21
C VAL A 67 -2.80 5.87 25.68
N SER A 68 -3.82 6.38 24.98
CA SER A 68 -3.81 6.70 23.55
C SER A 68 -2.56 7.47 23.11
N GLY A 69 -2.17 8.54 23.80
CA GLY A 69 -1.07 9.40 23.33
C GLY A 69 0.31 8.74 23.40
N ILE A 70 0.54 7.89 24.41
CA ILE A 70 1.78 7.12 24.54
C ILE A 70 1.76 5.95 23.55
N TRP A 71 0.60 5.32 23.36
CA TRP A 71 0.45 4.26 22.38
C TRP A 71 0.61 4.77 20.94
N ASP A 72 0.04 5.92 20.59
CA ASP A 72 0.20 6.55 19.27
C ASP A 72 1.65 6.99 19.01
N ALA A 73 2.38 7.44 20.05
CA ALA A 73 3.79 7.77 19.96
C ALA A 73 4.70 6.54 19.80
N ILE A 74 4.33 5.40 20.42
CA ILE A 74 5.08 4.14 20.30
C ILE A 74 4.71 3.37 19.02
N THR A 75 3.46 3.47 18.56
CA THR A 75 2.94 2.70 17.42
C THR A 75 2.86 3.52 16.12
N GLY A 76 3.14 4.83 16.17
CA GLY A 76 3.04 5.74 15.03
C GLY A 76 1.60 5.89 14.52
N GLY A 77 0.59 5.81 15.38
CA GLY A 77 -0.82 5.60 15.00
C GLY A 77 -1.38 6.54 13.92
N ASN A 78 -0.99 7.82 13.93
CA ASN A 78 -1.37 8.77 12.87
C ASN A 78 -0.50 8.61 11.60
N ASN A 79 0.82 8.45 11.78
CA ASN A 79 1.77 8.26 10.67
C ASN A 79 1.50 6.97 9.89
N ALA A 80 1.11 5.89 10.56
CA ALA A 80 0.79 4.62 9.91
C ALA A 80 -0.46 4.73 9.03
N ARG A 81 -1.50 5.47 9.48
CA ARG A 81 -2.69 5.74 8.65
C ARG A 81 -2.34 6.62 7.44
N GLU A 82 -1.53 7.65 7.66
CA GLU A 82 -1.06 8.52 6.57
C GLU A 82 -0.19 7.75 5.57
N ALA A 83 0.67 6.82 6.03
CA ALA A 83 1.45 5.94 5.17
C ALA A 83 0.52 5.08 4.29
N ILE A 84 -0.51 4.44 4.87
CA ILE A 84 -1.49 3.67 4.10
C ILE A 84 -2.21 4.54 3.05
N LEU A 85 -2.54 5.80 3.38
CA LEU A 85 -3.14 6.72 2.42
C LEU A 85 -2.17 7.07 1.29
N ALA A 86 -0.90 7.29 1.59
CA ALA A 86 0.14 7.53 0.58
C ALA A 86 0.31 6.32 -0.35
N ILE A 87 0.37 5.09 0.19
CA ILE A 87 0.39 3.85 -0.63
C ILE A 87 -0.79 3.80 -1.59
N ARG A 88 -2.01 4.09 -1.11
CA ARG A 88 -3.22 4.10 -1.95
C ARG A 88 -3.17 5.15 -3.05
N ARG A 89 -2.58 6.32 -2.78
CA ARG A 89 -2.38 7.37 -3.77
C ARG A 89 -1.32 6.97 -4.79
N GLY A 90 -0.20 6.39 -4.36
CA GLY A 90 0.83 5.85 -5.26
C GLY A 90 0.23 4.85 -6.27
N MET A 91 -0.53 3.87 -5.77
CA MET A 91 -1.26 2.91 -6.63
C MET A 91 -2.27 3.57 -7.59
N LEU A 92 -2.87 4.70 -7.22
CA LEU A 92 -3.80 5.42 -8.10
C LEU A 92 -3.06 6.20 -9.18
N LEU A 93 -1.98 6.89 -8.81
CA LEU A 93 -1.14 7.66 -9.73
C LEU A 93 -0.49 6.75 -10.77
N PHE A 94 0.02 5.59 -10.34
CA PHE A 94 0.55 4.58 -11.26
C PHE A 94 -0.49 4.16 -12.31
N ARG A 95 -1.73 3.86 -11.88
CA ARG A 95 -2.83 3.51 -12.79
C ARG A 95 -3.24 4.64 -13.73
N GLN A 96 -2.95 5.88 -13.39
CA GLN A 96 -3.18 7.05 -14.23
C GLN A 96 -2.00 7.35 -15.18
N GLY A 97 -0.90 6.59 -15.08
CA GLY A 97 0.32 6.82 -15.84
C GLY A 97 1.24 7.88 -15.24
N ASP A 98 0.90 8.47 -14.08
CA ASP A 98 1.80 9.34 -13.33
C ASP A 98 2.76 8.48 -12.49
N VAL A 99 3.75 7.91 -13.18
CA VAL A 99 4.73 7.01 -12.57
C VAL A 99 5.65 7.75 -11.60
N LEU A 100 5.99 9.02 -11.89
CA LEU A 100 6.82 9.84 -11.02
C LEU A 100 6.09 10.17 -9.70
N GLY A 101 4.83 10.61 -9.79
CA GLY A 101 3.98 10.84 -8.63
C GLY A 101 3.73 9.57 -7.84
N SER A 102 3.62 8.42 -8.51
CA SER A 102 3.51 7.10 -7.86
C SER A 102 4.69 6.83 -6.92
N VAL A 103 5.92 6.94 -7.43
CA VAL A 103 7.12 6.72 -6.61
C VAL A 103 7.19 7.72 -5.45
N ALA A 104 6.87 8.99 -5.69
CA ALA A 104 6.88 10.01 -4.64
C ALA A 104 5.94 9.67 -3.47
N GLU A 105 4.72 9.19 -3.75
CA GLU A 105 3.79 8.77 -2.70
C GLU A 105 4.23 7.47 -2.00
N PHE A 106 4.89 6.54 -2.70
CA PHE A 106 5.47 5.36 -2.06
C PHE A 106 6.67 5.71 -1.16
N ASP A 107 7.56 6.60 -1.61
CA ASP A 107 8.69 7.08 -0.81
C ASP A 107 8.19 7.81 0.45
N LYS A 108 7.16 8.65 0.31
CA LYS A 108 6.48 9.26 1.45
C LYS A 108 5.88 8.22 2.41
N ALA A 109 5.29 7.13 1.90
CA ALA A 109 4.78 6.08 2.77
C ALA A 109 5.89 5.43 3.59
N ILE A 110 7.08 5.23 3.00
CA ILE A 110 8.26 4.69 3.67
C ILE A 110 8.80 5.68 4.72
N GLU A 111 8.80 6.98 4.44
CA GLU A 111 9.20 8.01 5.41
C GLU A 111 8.26 8.04 6.63
N LEU A 112 6.95 7.89 6.40
CA LEU A 112 5.94 7.88 7.46
C LEU A 112 5.96 6.59 8.28
N ASP A 113 6.17 5.44 7.63
CA ASP A 113 6.32 4.14 8.28
C ASP A 113 7.34 3.26 7.51
N PRO A 114 8.60 3.19 7.97
CA PRO A 114 9.66 2.43 7.29
C PRO A 114 9.37 0.93 7.14
N ARG A 115 8.47 0.37 7.95
CA ARG A 115 8.07 -1.04 7.84
C ARG A 115 7.32 -1.34 6.56
N GLN A 116 6.70 -0.33 5.95
CA GLN A 116 5.95 -0.49 4.70
C GLN A 116 6.88 -0.85 3.54
N LYS A 117 8.16 -0.44 3.56
CA LYS A 117 9.12 -0.70 2.48
C LYS A 117 9.18 -2.18 2.07
N ALA A 118 8.99 -3.07 3.04
CA ALA A 118 9.10 -4.51 2.83
C ALA A 118 7.92 -5.15 2.05
N TYR A 119 6.90 -4.36 1.71
CA TYR A 119 5.66 -4.84 1.08
C TYR A 119 5.24 -3.97 -0.12
N LEU A 120 6.17 -3.25 -0.74
CA LEU A 120 5.89 -2.23 -1.76
C LEU A 120 6.40 -2.64 -3.16
N TRP A 121 6.05 -3.85 -3.61
CA TRP A 121 6.37 -4.32 -4.97
C TRP A 121 5.88 -3.38 -6.08
N GLN A 122 4.78 -2.65 -5.85
CA GLN A 122 4.23 -1.64 -6.77
C GLN A 122 5.17 -0.44 -6.95
N ARG A 123 5.97 -0.11 -5.91
CA ARG A 123 7.06 0.85 -6.01
C ARG A 123 8.13 0.32 -6.95
N GLY A 124 8.47 -0.97 -6.88
CA GLY A 124 9.38 -1.65 -7.79
C GLY A 124 8.95 -1.52 -9.25
N LEU A 125 7.66 -1.75 -9.54
CA LEU A 125 7.09 -1.52 -10.88
C LEU A 125 7.21 -0.06 -11.32
N SER A 126 6.87 0.88 -10.43
CA SER A 126 6.97 2.30 -10.74
C SER A 126 8.42 2.72 -11.03
N LEU A 127 9.39 2.14 -10.31
CA LEU A 127 10.80 2.37 -10.56
C LEU A 127 11.26 1.79 -11.91
N TYR A 128 10.79 0.60 -12.27
CA TYR A 128 11.06 -0.01 -13.58
C TYR A 128 10.62 0.93 -14.72
N TYR A 129 9.38 1.44 -14.66
CA TYR A 129 8.85 2.35 -15.68
C TYR A 129 9.49 3.75 -15.68
N LEU A 130 10.32 4.09 -14.68
CA LEU A 130 11.14 5.29 -14.64
C LEU A 130 12.61 5.02 -15.01
N ASP A 131 12.92 3.84 -15.53
CA ASP A 131 14.27 3.37 -15.83
C ASP A 131 15.21 3.37 -14.59
N ARG A 132 14.65 3.37 -13.37
CA ARG A 132 15.38 3.28 -12.10
C ARG A 132 15.59 1.82 -11.71
N PHE A 133 16.18 1.06 -12.61
CA PHE A 133 16.25 -0.40 -12.53
C PHE A 133 17.01 -0.94 -11.31
N GLU A 134 18.08 -0.26 -10.88
CA GLU A 134 18.86 -0.70 -9.71
C GLU A 134 18.01 -0.67 -8.44
N GLU A 135 17.27 0.43 -8.23
CA GLU A 135 16.36 0.57 -7.11
C GLU A 135 15.14 -0.36 -7.23
N GLY A 136 14.66 -0.59 -8.45
CA GLY A 136 13.57 -1.52 -8.73
C GLY A 136 13.95 -2.96 -8.38
N ALA A 137 15.11 -3.43 -8.85
CA ALA A 137 15.63 -4.76 -8.53
C ALA A 137 15.81 -4.93 -7.01
N GLU A 138 16.35 -3.92 -6.33
CA GLU A 138 16.49 -3.95 -4.88
C GLU A 138 15.15 -4.03 -4.16
N GLN A 139 14.15 -3.27 -4.61
CA GLN A 139 12.80 -3.34 -4.06
C GLN A 139 12.22 -4.76 -4.18
N PHE A 140 12.34 -5.40 -5.34
CA PHE A 140 11.83 -6.77 -5.52
C PHE A 140 12.58 -7.81 -4.68
N ARG A 141 13.89 -7.67 -4.48
CA ARG A 141 14.64 -8.54 -3.55
C ARG A 141 14.14 -8.42 -2.11
N ILE A 142 13.82 -7.19 -1.68
CA ILE A 142 13.23 -6.94 -0.36
C ILE A 142 11.86 -7.62 -0.24
N ASP A 143 11.02 -7.52 -1.27
CA ASP A 143 9.66 -8.08 -1.26
C ASP A 143 9.70 -9.63 -1.24
N VAL A 144 10.54 -10.26 -2.07
CA VAL A 144 10.74 -11.72 -2.08
C VAL A 144 11.28 -12.24 -0.74
N ALA A 145 12.13 -11.47 -0.06
CA ALA A 145 12.60 -11.84 1.27
C ALA A 145 11.46 -11.91 2.31
N GLN A 146 10.34 -11.22 2.09
CA GLN A 146 9.12 -11.34 2.89
C GLN A 146 8.16 -12.41 2.40
N ASN A 147 8.01 -12.55 1.08
CA ASN A 147 7.15 -13.54 0.45
C ASN A 147 7.93 -14.41 -0.56
N PRO A 148 8.60 -15.48 -0.08
CA PRO A 148 9.53 -16.26 -0.91
C PRO A 148 8.85 -17.18 -1.92
N ASN A 149 7.53 -17.10 -2.12
CA ASN A 149 6.78 -17.93 -3.07
C ASN A 149 6.23 -17.13 -4.25
N ASP A 150 6.46 -15.82 -4.29
CA ASP A 150 5.87 -14.96 -5.30
C ASP A 150 6.78 -14.90 -6.54
N THR A 151 6.26 -15.48 -7.62
CA THR A 151 6.99 -15.65 -8.87
C THR A 151 7.13 -14.33 -9.60
N GLU A 152 6.14 -13.45 -9.46
CA GLU A 152 6.11 -12.17 -10.14
C GLU A 152 7.30 -11.30 -9.77
N GLU A 153 7.62 -11.11 -8.49
CA GLU A 153 8.73 -10.26 -8.06
C GLU A 153 10.08 -10.82 -8.51
N SER A 154 10.25 -12.14 -8.59
CA SER A 154 11.45 -12.75 -9.17
C SER A 154 11.62 -12.37 -10.65
N ILE A 155 10.54 -12.47 -11.44
CA ILE A 155 10.54 -12.08 -12.85
C ILE A 155 10.79 -10.57 -12.99
N TRP A 156 10.15 -9.73 -12.19
CA TRP A 156 10.36 -8.28 -12.24
C TRP A 156 11.76 -7.86 -11.80
N CYS A 157 12.36 -8.56 -10.82
CA CYS A 157 13.77 -8.40 -10.48
C CYS A 157 14.66 -8.72 -11.69
N PHE A 158 14.40 -9.83 -12.38
CA PHE A 158 15.11 -10.19 -13.60
C PHE A 158 14.95 -9.12 -14.68
N LEU A 159 13.75 -8.57 -14.91
CA LEU A 159 13.50 -7.54 -15.91
C LEU A 159 14.33 -6.27 -15.63
N CYS A 160 14.41 -5.84 -14.37
CA CYS A 160 15.31 -4.75 -13.97
C CYS A 160 16.77 -5.09 -14.25
N GLU A 161 17.24 -6.28 -13.86
CA GLU A 161 18.63 -6.69 -14.04
C GLU A 161 19.01 -6.90 -15.51
N ALA A 162 18.07 -7.31 -16.36
CA ALA A 162 18.28 -7.45 -17.80
C ALA A 162 18.55 -6.08 -18.43
N GLN A 163 17.85 -5.03 -17.98
CA GLN A 163 18.11 -3.65 -18.44
C GLN A 163 19.45 -3.10 -17.95
N LEU A 164 19.95 -3.57 -16.79
CA LEU A 164 21.24 -3.14 -16.23
C LEU A 164 22.44 -3.89 -16.82
N TYR A 165 22.32 -5.20 -16.98
CA TYR A 165 23.45 -6.11 -17.21
C TYR A 165 23.28 -7.03 -18.43
N GLY A 166 22.10 -7.03 -19.05
CA GLY A 166 21.71 -7.94 -20.12
C GLY A 166 21.15 -9.28 -19.61
N VAL A 167 20.36 -9.95 -20.47
CA VAL A 167 19.64 -11.21 -20.19
C VAL A 167 20.55 -12.30 -19.62
N ILE A 168 21.74 -12.50 -20.19
CA ILE A 168 22.66 -13.57 -19.79
C ILE A 168 23.10 -13.38 -18.33
N GLU A 169 23.41 -12.14 -17.95
CA GLU A 169 23.87 -11.80 -16.61
C GLU A 169 22.73 -11.77 -15.60
N ALA A 170 21.56 -11.27 -15.98
CA ALA A 170 20.35 -11.33 -15.17
C ALA A 170 19.96 -12.79 -14.86
N ARG A 171 20.07 -13.69 -15.84
CA ARG A 171 19.73 -15.11 -15.66
C ARG A 171 20.64 -15.82 -14.66
N LYS A 172 21.92 -15.43 -14.58
CA LYS A 172 22.86 -15.95 -13.57
C LYS A 172 22.52 -15.51 -12.15
N ARG A 173 21.86 -14.36 -12.01
CA ARG A 173 21.46 -13.74 -10.75
C ARG A 173 19.99 -13.97 -10.43
N PHE A 174 19.30 -14.77 -11.24
CA PHE A 174 17.87 -14.96 -11.18
C PHE A 174 17.42 -15.35 -9.77
N LEU A 175 16.46 -14.61 -9.24
CA LEU A 175 16.05 -14.72 -7.85
C LEU A 175 15.18 -15.95 -7.65
N GLU A 176 15.67 -16.96 -6.94
CA GLU A 176 14.91 -18.20 -6.78
C GLU A 176 13.80 -18.06 -5.72
N VAL A 177 12.59 -18.49 -6.10
CA VAL A 177 11.42 -18.55 -5.22
C VAL A 177 10.83 -19.96 -5.17
N GLY A 178 9.90 -20.18 -4.23
CA GLY A 178 9.14 -21.40 -4.10
C GLY A 178 8.18 -21.67 -5.27
N ILE A 179 7.40 -22.74 -5.15
CA ILE A 179 6.55 -23.22 -6.25
C ILE A 179 5.23 -22.45 -6.26
N ASP A 180 5.00 -21.65 -7.30
CA ASP A 180 3.71 -21.01 -7.53
C ASP A 180 2.62 -22.06 -7.83
N PRO A 181 1.43 -21.98 -7.21
CA PRO A 181 0.34 -22.91 -7.47
C PRO A 181 -0.25 -22.80 -8.88
N ARG A 182 -0.13 -21.64 -9.54
CA ARG A 182 -0.68 -21.37 -10.87
C ARG A 182 0.23 -21.96 -11.95
N PRO A 183 -0.25 -22.88 -12.81
CA PRO A 183 0.55 -23.48 -13.86
C PRO A 183 1.19 -22.45 -14.80
N VAL A 184 0.43 -21.43 -15.23
CA VAL A 184 0.94 -20.37 -16.11
C VAL A 184 2.13 -19.61 -15.50
N MET A 185 2.12 -19.38 -14.19
CA MET A 185 3.21 -18.67 -13.53
C MET A 185 4.47 -19.52 -13.43
N ARG A 186 4.33 -20.83 -13.21
CA ARG A 186 5.49 -21.75 -13.24
C ARG A 186 6.16 -21.78 -14.61
N GLU A 187 5.37 -21.75 -15.68
CA GLU A 187 5.91 -21.68 -17.04
C GLU A 187 6.59 -20.33 -17.31
N ALA A 188 5.98 -19.22 -16.86
CA ALA A 188 6.58 -17.89 -16.97
C ALA A 188 7.91 -17.82 -16.19
N TYR A 189 7.94 -18.29 -14.95
CA TYR A 189 9.15 -18.37 -14.14
C TYR A 189 10.29 -19.12 -14.86
N ASN A 190 9.99 -20.28 -15.42
CA ASN A 190 10.99 -21.08 -16.16
C ASN A 190 11.46 -20.37 -17.43
N LEU A 191 10.56 -19.71 -18.16
CA LEU A 191 10.92 -18.92 -19.34
C LEU A 191 12.01 -17.88 -19.00
N PHE A 192 11.85 -17.13 -17.91
CA PHE A 192 12.86 -16.15 -17.46
C PHE A 192 14.07 -16.78 -16.77
N LYS A 193 13.92 -17.90 -16.06
CA LYS A 193 15.02 -18.56 -15.35
C LYS A 193 15.98 -19.32 -16.26
N ILE A 194 15.46 -20.08 -17.23
CA ILE A 194 16.28 -20.99 -18.06
C ILE A 194 16.22 -20.69 -19.56
N GLY A 195 15.29 -19.84 -19.97
CA GLY A 195 15.11 -19.44 -21.37
C GLY A 195 14.08 -20.32 -22.05
N GLY A 196 13.64 -19.92 -23.22
CA GLY A 196 12.64 -20.68 -23.94
C GLY A 196 12.00 -19.90 -25.08
N ASP A 197 10.89 -20.44 -25.55
CA ASP A 197 10.07 -19.84 -26.59
C ASP A 197 8.81 -19.26 -25.95
N PRO A 198 8.66 -17.92 -25.86
CA PRO A 198 7.49 -17.28 -25.25
C PRO A 198 6.19 -17.63 -25.99
N GLU A 199 6.23 -18.06 -27.24
CA GLU A 199 4.99 -18.43 -27.94
C GLU A 199 4.46 -19.80 -27.53
N LYS A 200 5.31 -20.66 -26.95
CA LYS A 200 4.87 -21.94 -26.40
C LYS A 200 3.99 -21.76 -25.17
N ILE A 201 4.32 -20.81 -24.30
CA ILE A 201 3.48 -20.53 -23.13
C ILE A 201 2.14 -19.93 -23.58
N VAL A 202 2.12 -19.00 -24.54
CA VAL A 202 0.87 -18.42 -25.08
C VAL A 202 -0.01 -19.51 -25.72
N ALA A 203 0.59 -20.40 -26.52
CA ALA A 203 -0.13 -21.50 -27.14
C ALA A 203 -0.69 -22.49 -26.10
N ALA A 204 0.11 -22.85 -25.10
CA ALA A 204 -0.28 -23.78 -24.04
C ALA A 204 -1.47 -23.29 -23.21
N PHE A 205 -1.58 -21.97 -22.98
CA PHE A 205 -2.65 -21.35 -22.19
C PHE A 205 -3.69 -20.61 -23.04
N SER A 206 -3.72 -20.83 -24.36
CA SER A 206 -4.66 -20.17 -25.28
C SER A 206 -6.14 -20.41 -24.96
N ASN A 207 -6.47 -21.60 -24.44
CA ASN A 207 -7.80 -21.96 -23.94
C ASN A 207 -7.83 -22.11 -22.41
N GLY A 208 -6.88 -21.48 -21.71
CA GLY A 208 -6.76 -21.54 -20.25
C GLY A 208 -7.97 -20.92 -19.54
N GLN A 209 -8.14 -21.27 -18.25
CA GLN A 209 -9.25 -20.75 -17.45
C GLN A 209 -8.86 -19.46 -16.73
N GLY A 210 -9.86 -18.61 -16.44
CA GLY A 210 -9.64 -17.37 -15.71
C GLY A 210 -8.65 -16.44 -16.42
N ASN A 211 -7.55 -16.10 -15.74
CA ASN A 211 -6.56 -15.14 -16.23
C ASN A 211 -5.32 -15.81 -16.87
N GLU A 212 -5.32 -17.12 -17.11
CA GLU A 212 -4.15 -17.84 -17.63
C GLU A 212 -3.67 -17.31 -18.98
N TYR A 213 -4.57 -17.13 -19.95
CA TYR A 213 -4.21 -16.57 -21.25
C TYR A 213 -3.63 -15.15 -21.14
N PHE A 214 -4.19 -14.34 -20.24
CA PHE A 214 -3.69 -12.99 -19.97
C PHE A 214 -2.25 -13.04 -19.44
N TYR A 215 -1.97 -13.85 -18.42
CA TYR A 215 -0.62 -13.95 -17.85
C TYR A 215 0.38 -14.53 -18.85
N ALA A 216 0.00 -15.55 -19.61
CA ALA A 216 0.86 -16.12 -20.65
C ALA A 216 1.24 -15.05 -21.69
N SER A 217 0.27 -14.27 -22.15
CA SER A 217 0.49 -13.19 -23.12
C SER A 217 1.32 -12.05 -22.53
N LEU A 218 1.05 -11.65 -21.28
CA LEU A 218 1.80 -10.61 -20.58
C LEU A 218 3.27 -10.98 -20.44
N TYR A 219 3.57 -12.17 -19.92
CA TYR A 219 4.94 -12.59 -19.67
C TYR A 219 5.70 -12.95 -20.95
N ALA A 220 5.02 -13.39 -22.00
CA ALA A 220 5.61 -13.49 -23.34
C ALA A 220 6.04 -12.11 -23.87
N GLY A 221 5.20 -11.09 -23.71
CA GLY A 221 5.52 -9.71 -24.09
C GLY A 221 6.71 -9.14 -23.31
N LEU A 222 6.70 -9.31 -21.97
CA LEU A 222 7.80 -8.87 -21.11
C LEU A 222 9.11 -9.61 -21.41
N TYR A 223 9.03 -10.88 -21.83
CA TYR A 223 10.20 -11.64 -22.25
C TYR A 223 10.88 -10.97 -23.44
N TYR A 224 10.12 -10.60 -24.47
CA TYR A 224 10.64 -9.86 -25.63
C TYR A 224 11.17 -8.47 -25.28
N GLU A 225 10.59 -7.78 -24.30
CA GLU A 225 11.11 -6.50 -23.82
C GLU A 225 12.47 -6.61 -23.12
N SER A 226 12.80 -7.80 -22.58
CA SER A 226 14.06 -8.02 -21.87
C SER A 226 15.26 -8.34 -22.75
N GLU A 227 15.03 -8.75 -24.01
CA GLU A 227 16.06 -9.19 -24.97
C GLU A 227 16.71 -8.04 -25.75
#